data_AF-A0A2N7N211-F1
#
_entry.id   AF-A0A2N7N211-F1
#
_cell.length_a   1.000
_cell.length_b   1.000
_cell.length_c   1.000
_cell.angle_alpha   90.00
_cell.angle_beta   90.00
_cell.angle_gamma   90.00
#
_symmetry.space_group_name_H-M   'P 1'
#
loop_
_entity.id
_entity.type
_entity.pdbx_description
1 polymer ?
#
loop_
_entity_poly.entity_id
_entity_poly.type
_entity_poly.pdbx_seq_one_letter_code
_entity_poly.pdbx_strand_id
1 'polypeptide(L)'
;MVKKLITSLVLVVAAGSSWANQDPTAPLGWQKTATESQAKPKAKQYRLPTLNSIVCKPNTECVAILNNRIVEPGVKLNGYRVANINSEFVTLKRGDRQWKLELFGLNVKK
;
A
#
# COMPACT_ATOMS: atom_id res chain seq x y z
N MET A 1 -56.08 -17.26 -13.76
CA MET A 1 -55.16 -16.65 -14.75
C MET A 1 -53.73 -16.47 -14.22
N VAL A 2 -53.24 -17.35 -13.32
CA VAL A 2 -51.88 -17.22 -12.74
C VAL A 2 -50.87 -18.17 -13.43
N LYS A 3 -51.34 -19.32 -13.94
CA LYS A 3 -50.48 -20.32 -14.60
C LYS A 3 -49.85 -19.87 -15.93
N LYS A 4 -50.51 -18.97 -16.69
CA LYS A 4 -49.98 -18.43 -17.95
C LYS A 4 -48.92 -17.33 -17.75
N LEU A 5 -48.89 -16.69 -16.58
CA LEU A 5 -47.88 -15.68 -16.22
C LEU A 5 -46.55 -16.33 -15.82
N ILE A 6 -46.60 -17.53 -15.22
CA ILE A 6 -45.40 -18.25 -14.77
C ILE A 6 -44.58 -18.76 -15.97
N THR A 7 -45.24 -19.19 -17.05
CA THR A 7 -44.55 -19.66 -18.26
C THR A 7 -43.83 -18.55 -19.03
N SER A 8 -44.23 -17.28 -18.87
CA SER A 8 -43.58 -16.15 -19.54
C SER A 8 -42.31 -15.68 -18.83
N LEU A 9 -42.17 -15.95 -17.52
CA LEU A 9 -41.05 -15.44 -16.73
C LEU A 9 -39.78 -16.31 -16.86
N VAL A 10 -39.94 -17.59 -17.22
CA VAL A 10 -38.82 -18.53 -17.38
C VAL A 10 -38.04 -18.30 -18.68
N LEU A 11 -38.66 -17.74 -19.72
CA LEU A 11 -38.02 -17.56 -21.04
C LEU A 11 -37.03 -16.36 -21.10
N VAL A 12 -37.12 -15.42 -20.16
CA VAL A 12 -36.27 -14.20 -20.15
C VAL A 12 -34.89 -14.43 -19.53
N VAL A 13 -34.72 -15.49 -18.72
CA VAL A 13 -33.47 -15.75 -18.00
C VAL A 13 -32.40 -16.42 -18.87
N ALA A 14 -32.76 -16.94 -20.05
CA ALA A 14 -31.82 -17.60 -20.96
C ALA A 14 -31.01 -16.65 -21.87
N ALA A 15 -31.31 -15.34 -21.87
CA ALA A 15 -30.61 -14.35 -22.69
C ALA A 15 -29.52 -13.62 -21.87
N GLY A 16 -28.45 -14.32 -21.50
CA GLY A 16 -27.50 -13.72 -20.57
C GLY A 16 -26.16 -14.41 -20.39
N SER A 17 -25.45 -14.72 -21.47
CA SER A 17 -24.00 -14.98 -21.38
C SER A 17 -23.32 -14.76 -22.72
N SER A 18 -23.12 -13.48 -23.09
CA SER A 18 -22.15 -13.13 -24.13
C SER A 18 -20.74 -13.28 -23.55
N TRP A 19 -20.04 -14.35 -23.92
CA TRP A 19 -18.60 -14.46 -23.70
C TRP A 19 -17.87 -13.75 -24.84
N ALA A 20 -17.75 -12.44 -24.74
CA ALA A 20 -16.92 -11.64 -25.63
C ALA A 20 -15.94 -10.81 -24.78
N ASN A 21 -14.87 -11.45 -24.36
CA ASN A 21 -13.73 -10.79 -23.69
C ASN A 21 -12.42 -11.20 -24.41
N GLN A 22 -12.50 -11.30 -25.73
CA GLN A 22 -11.38 -11.51 -26.62
C GLN A 22 -11.25 -10.25 -27.46
N ASP A 23 -10.14 -9.55 -27.25
CA ASP A 23 -9.77 -8.36 -28.01
C ASP A 23 -9.57 -8.79 -29.48
N PRO A 24 -10.35 -8.23 -30.44
CA PRO A 24 -10.25 -8.60 -31.85
C PRO A 24 -8.93 -8.16 -32.50
N THR A 25 -8.07 -7.42 -31.78
CA THR A 25 -6.72 -7.04 -32.25
C THR A 25 -5.62 -8.01 -31.82
N ALA A 26 -5.96 -9.10 -31.13
CA ALA A 26 -4.96 -10.08 -30.69
C ALA A 26 -4.34 -10.84 -31.88
N PRO A 27 -3.00 -10.97 -31.94
CA PRO A 27 -2.34 -11.70 -33.01
C PRO A 27 -2.66 -13.21 -32.94
N LEU A 28 -2.73 -13.84 -34.12
CA LEU A 28 -2.94 -15.29 -34.27
C LEU A 28 -1.83 -16.06 -33.53
N GLY A 29 -2.21 -16.86 -32.53
CA GLY A 29 -1.30 -17.66 -31.70
C GLY A 29 -1.09 -17.16 -30.26
N TRP A 30 -1.73 -16.07 -29.84
CA TRP A 30 -1.60 -15.57 -28.46
C TRP A 30 -2.37 -16.43 -27.45
N GLN A 31 -1.67 -17.28 -26.71
CA GLN A 31 -2.22 -17.97 -25.53
C GLN A 31 -1.95 -17.14 -24.28
N LYS A 32 -3.02 -16.75 -23.56
CA LYS A 32 -2.89 -16.13 -22.23
C LYS A 32 -2.22 -17.15 -21.30
N THR A 33 -1.00 -16.86 -20.86
CA THR A 33 -0.27 -17.71 -19.92
C THR A 33 -1.09 -17.83 -18.62
N ALA A 34 -1.39 -19.05 -18.18
CA ALA A 34 -2.21 -19.33 -16.99
C ALA A 34 -1.70 -18.63 -15.69
N THR A 35 -0.45 -18.19 -15.69
CA THR A 35 0.25 -17.49 -14.61
C THR A 35 -0.37 -16.13 -14.24
N GLU A 36 -1.06 -15.44 -15.15
CA GLU A 36 -1.67 -14.12 -14.84
C GLU A 36 -2.84 -14.24 -13.85
N SER A 37 -3.53 -15.39 -13.82
CA SER A 37 -4.71 -15.60 -12.98
C SER A 37 -4.41 -15.95 -11.52
N GLN A 38 -3.15 -16.26 -11.18
CA GLN A 38 -2.75 -16.72 -9.83
C GLN A 38 -1.50 -16.02 -9.29
N ALA A 39 -1.29 -14.75 -9.65
CA ALA A 39 -0.33 -13.93 -8.93
C ALA A 39 -0.82 -13.72 -7.49
N LYS A 40 -0.38 -14.57 -6.55
CA LYS A 40 -0.59 -14.36 -5.10
C LYS A 40 -0.21 -12.91 -4.78
N PRO A 41 -1.07 -12.15 -4.06
CA PRO A 41 -0.77 -10.76 -3.77
C PRO A 41 0.57 -10.68 -3.04
N LYS A 42 1.57 -10.06 -3.68
CA LYS A 42 2.90 -9.86 -3.08
C LYS A 42 2.68 -9.17 -1.74
N ALA A 43 3.22 -9.76 -0.67
CA ALA A 43 3.15 -9.16 0.66
C ALA A 43 3.68 -7.72 0.59
N LYS A 44 2.86 -6.75 0.99
CA LYS A 44 3.25 -5.33 0.97
C LYS A 44 4.44 -5.11 1.92
N GLN A 45 5.64 -5.00 1.38
CA GLN A 45 6.81 -4.56 2.14
C GLN A 45 6.70 -3.06 2.37
N TYR A 46 6.50 -2.67 3.62
CA TYR A 46 6.53 -1.26 4.02
C TYR A 46 7.98 -0.85 4.25
N ARG A 47 8.46 0.09 3.44
CA ARG A 47 9.80 0.67 3.61
C ARG A 47 9.80 1.61 4.82
N LEU A 48 10.94 1.65 5.50
CA LEU A 48 11.19 2.63 6.55
C LEU A 48 11.16 4.04 5.96
N PRO A 49 10.56 5.02 6.66
CA PRO A 49 10.66 6.42 6.28
C PRO A 49 12.12 6.88 6.27
N THR A 50 12.48 7.74 5.33
CA THR A 50 13.78 8.40 5.30
C THR A 50 13.75 9.64 6.18
N LEU A 51 14.74 9.76 7.06
CA LEU A 51 14.95 10.96 7.86
C LEU A 51 15.74 11.98 7.05
N ASN A 52 15.15 13.17 6.85
CA ASN A 52 15.75 14.24 6.07
C ASN A 52 16.41 15.31 6.95
N SER A 53 15.77 15.70 8.05
CA SER A 53 16.32 16.66 9.02
C SER A 53 15.62 16.54 10.37
N ILE A 54 16.25 17.13 11.38
CA ILE A 54 15.73 17.31 12.73
C ILE A 54 15.92 18.78 13.08
N VAL A 55 14.89 19.41 13.65
CA VAL A 55 14.91 20.81 14.08
C VAL A 55 14.47 20.89 15.53
N CYS A 56 15.37 21.32 16.40
CA CYS A 56 15.08 21.59 17.81
C CYS A 56 15.20 23.10 18.04
N LYS A 57 14.12 23.74 18.52
CA LYS A 57 14.18 25.14 18.96
C LYS A 57 14.32 25.17 20.48
N PRO A 58 14.97 26.21 21.04
CA PRO A 58 15.03 26.38 22.48
C PRO A 58 13.60 26.53 23.04
N ASN A 59 13.32 25.81 24.13
CA ASN A 59 12.03 25.81 24.84
C ASN A 59 10.83 25.22 24.09
N THR A 60 11.02 24.51 22.97
CA THR A 60 9.95 23.75 22.31
C THR A 60 10.39 22.32 22.03
N GLU A 61 9.43 21.44 21.78
CA GLU A 61 9.72 20.08 21.33
C GLU A 61 10.44 20.07 19.98
N CYS A 62 11.29 19.07 19.77
CA CYS A 62 11.96 18.86 18.50
C CYS A 62 10.97 18.32 17.46
N VAL A 63 11.16 18.74 16.21
CA VAL A 63 10.35 18.32 15.06
C VAL A 63 11.28 17.66 14.04
N ALA A 64 10.79 16.63 13.36
CA ALA A 64 11.57 15.92 12.34
C ALA A 64 10.93 16.07 10.95
N ILE A 65 11.74 15.98 9.91
CA ILE A 65 11.26 15.87 8.53
C ILE A 65 11.47 14.43 8.07
N LEU A 66 10.38 13.68 7.93
CA LEU A 66 10.36 12.29 7.43
C LEU A 66 9.68 12.24 6.07
N ASN A 67 10.32 11.62 5.06
CA ASN A 67 9.82 11.57 3.68
C ASN A 67 9.38 12.96 3.18
N ASN A 68 10.19 13.99 3.45
CA ASN A 68 9.92 15.39 3.11
C ASN A 68 8.65 15.99 3.78
N ARG A 69 8.18 15.41 4.89
CA ARG A 69 7.05 15.93 5.68
C ARG A 69 7.45 16.22 7.11
N ILE A 70 7.02 17.36 7.61
CA ILE A 70 7.18 17.76 9.01
C ILE A 70 6.32 16.84 9.88
N VAL A 71 6.93 16.24 10.91
CA VAL A 71 6.27 15.33 11.86
C VAL A 71 6.66 15.65 13.29
N GLU A 72 5.68 15.54 14.16
CA GLU A 72 5.80 15.72 15.61
C GLU A 72 5.76 14.36 16.33
N PRO A 73 6.18 14.30 17.61
CA PRO A 73 6.02 13.11 18.42
C PRO A 73 4.55 12.63 18.45
N GLY A 74 4.34 11.32 18.36
CA GLY A 74 3.03 10.69 18.41
C GLY A 74 2.32 10.53 17.06
N VAL A 75 2.72 11.27 16.02
CA VAL A 75 2.13 11.21 14.67
C VAL A 75 2.39 9.83 14.02
N LYS A 76 1.43 9.38 13.21
CA LYS A 76 1.57 8.16 12.38
C LYS A 76 1.92 8.51 10.94
N LEU A 77 2.94 7.85 10.39
CA LEU A 77 3.39 8.01 9.00
C LEU A 77 3.71 6.62 8.40
N ASN A 78 3.07 6.27 7.29
CA ASN A 78 3.24 4.98 6.59
C ASN A 78 3.11 3.73 7.50
N GLY A 79 2.27 3.82 8.54
CA GLY A 79 2.06 2.75 9.52
C GLY A 79 3.09 2.71 10.65
N TYR A 80 4.04 3.64 10.69
CA TYR A 80 4.96 3.86 11.81
C TYR A 80 4.45 4.99 12.69
N ARG A 81 4.62 4.87 14.00
CA ARG A 81 4.35 5.94 14.96
C ARG A 81 5.67 6.58 15.40
N VAL A 82 5.74 7.90 15.37
CA VAL A 82 6.88 8.63 15.94
C VAL A 82 6.79 8.52 17.45
N ALA A 83 7.75 7.84 18.08
CA ALA A 83 7.76 7.63 19.53
C ALA A 83 8.51 8.75 20.26
N ASN A 84 9.65 9.17 19.72
CA ASN A 84 10.47 10.23 20.29
C ASN A 84 11.32 10.90 19.20
N ILE A 85 11.57 12.19 19.35
CA ILE A 85 12.46 13.00 18.52
C ILE A 85 13.43 13.72 19.46
N ASN A 86 14.73 13.51 19.27
CA ASN A 86 15.77 14.32 19.91
C ASN A 86 16.63 14.98 18.82
N SER A 87 17.72 15.65 19.18
CA SER A 87 18.60 16.36 18.25
C SER A 87 19.41 15.46 17.31
N GLU A 88 19.52 14.16 17.59
CA GLU A 88 20.43 13.24 16.89
C GLU A 88 19.68 12.19 16.05
N PHE A 89 18.57 11.69 16.58
CA PHE A 89 17.83 10.58 16.04
C PHE A 89 16.31 10.69 16.25
N VAL A 90 15.58 9.98 15.39
CA VAL A 90 14.13 9.80 15.50
C VAL A 90 13.84 8.35 15.79
N THR A 91 13.02 8.12 16.80
CA THR A 91 12.56 6.78 17.15
C THR A 91 11.19 6.52 16.54
N LEU A 92 11.08 5.49 15.70
CA LEU A 92 9.83 5.02 15.13
C LEU A 92 9.42 3.68 15.73
N LYS A 93 8.12 3.49 15.97
CA LYS A 93 7.54 2.23 16.46
C LYS A 93 6.45 1.72 15.52
N ARG A 94 6.42 0.41 15.30
CA ARG A 94 5.34 -0.28 14.56
C ARG A 94 5.14 -1.68 15.11
N GLY A 95 3.97 -1.93 15.71
CA GLY A 95 3.76 -3.12 16.53
C GLY A 95 4.77 -3.14 17.68
N ASP A 96 5.47 -4.26 17.83
CA ASP A 96 6.49 -4.47 18.87
C ASP A 96 7.91 -4.12 18.42
N ARG A 97 8.07 -3.64 17.17
CA ARG A 97 9.38 -3.27 16.61
C ARG A 97 9.62 -1.78 16.70
N GLN A 98 10.87 -1.42 16.92
CA GLN A 98 11.35 -0.04 17.00
C GLN A 98 12.54 0.15 16.07
N TRP A 99 12.65 1.34 15.48
CA TRP A 99 13.77 1.74 14.62
C TRP A 99 14.29 3.10 15.07
N LYS A 100 15.61 3.21 15.12
CA LYS A 100 16.32 4.45 15.36
C LYS A 100 16.83 4.97 14.02
N LEU A 101 16.33 6.11 13.58
CA LEU A 101 16.75 6.78 12.35
C LEU A 101 17.70 7.91 12.71
N GLU A 102 18.89 7.90 12.11
CA GLU A 102 19.89 8.95 12.23
C GLU A 102 20.03 9.66 10.88
N LEU A 103 20.42 10.93 10.89
CA LEU A 103 20.64 11.70 9.66
C LEU A 103 21.80 11.14 8.83
N PHE A 104 22.81 10.61 9.52
CA PHE A 104 24.00 10.03 8.91
C PHE A 104 24.27 8.67 9.53
N GLY A 105 23.71 7.62 8.93
CA GLY A 105 24.13 6.27 9.26
C GLY A 105 25.57 6.07 8.77
N LEU A 106 26.49 5.75 9.68
CA LEU A 106 27.84 5.28 9.36
C LEU A 106 27.72 3.96 8.58
N ASN A 107 27.52 4.05 7.28
CA ASN A 107 27.44 2.91 6.39
C ASN A 107 28.85 2.59 5.90
N VAL A 108 29.70 2.12 6.81
CA VAL A 108 31.04 1.66 6.47
C VAL A 108 30.89 0.33 5.74
N LYS A 109 30.99 0.37 4.41
CA LYS A 109 31.13 -0.85 3.60
C LYS A 109 32.51 -1.44 3.91
N LYS A 110 32.53 -2.68 4.39
CA LYS A 110 33.76 -3.46 4.56
C LYS A 110 34.22 -4.00 3.21
#